data_AF-A0A6L2MM97-F1
#
_entry.id   AF-A0A6L2MM97-F1
#
_cell.length_a   1.000
_cell.length_b   1.000
_cell.length_c   1.000
_cell.angle_alpha   90.00
_cell.angle_beta   90.00
_cell.angle_gamma   90.00
#
_symmetry.space_group_name_H-M   'P 1'
#
loop_
_entity.id
_entity.type
_entity.pdbx_description
1 polymer ?
#
loop_
_entity_poly.entity_id
_entity_poly.type
_entity_poly.pdbx_seq_one_letter_code
_entity_poly.pdbx_strand_id
1 'polypeptide(L)'
;MASAYPICLMAHATSTKSWLWHQRLSHLNFDTINNLAKNDLVTSLPKFKYHKEHLCPSCEQGKSKKASHPPKPVLISKQRLLLLHMDLCGPMRVKSINDEAPEEIKTFLKKITVLLEALVIIIRTDNGIEFKNQMLKEYFDSVGICHQAFSVRAPQQNRVVERRNQTLVEAARTMLFFSRALLFLWAEAIATACYTQNRSIIHRRFNKTPYELICGKKLNISFLHVFGALCYPKNDSEDIRKLGAKGDIGFFIGYSVTFYAYRVYN
;
A
#
# COMPACT_ATOMS: atom_id res chain seq x y z
N MET A 1 10.29 37.73 28.03
CA MET A 1 9.82 36.52 28.74
C MET A 1 9.37 35.51 27.69
N ALA A 2 10.15 34.46 27.46
CA ALA A 2 9.80 33.42 26.49
C ALA A 2 8.73 32.51 27.13
N SER A 3 7.55 32.46 26.50
CA SER A 3 6.50 31.50 26.82
C SER A 3 7.01 30.09 26.48
N ALA A 4 7.52 29.39 27.48
CA ALA A 4 7.79 27.97 27.38
C ALA A 4 6.45 27.23 27.42
N TYR A 5 5.93 26.82 26.26
CA TYR A 5 4.83 25.88 26.21
C TYR A 5 5.24 24.60 26.95
N PRO A 6 4.43 24.07 27.88
CA PRO A 6 4.74 22.83 28.56
C PRO A 6 4.78 21.70 27.53
N ILE A 7 5.98 21.18 27.26
CA ILE A 7 6.17 19.96 26.47
C ILE A 7 5.70 18.80 27.35
N CYS A 8 4.41 18.48 27.26
CA CYS A 8 3.86 17.28 27.86
C CYS A 8 4.42 16.06 27.12
N LEU A 9 5.43 15.41 27.73
CA LEU A 9 5.97 14.13 27.29
C LEU A 9 4.95 13.03 27.59
N MET A 10 3.96 12.88 26.71
CA MET A 10 3.02 11.76 26.79
C MET A 10 3.76 10.44 26.53
N ALA A 11 3.97 9.63 27.56
CA ALA A 11 4.60 8.30 27.46
C ALA A 11 3.69 7.28 26.72
N HIS A 12 2.38 7.51 26.75
CA HIS A 12 1.36 6.69 26.11
C HIS A 12 0.48 7.52 25.18
N ALA A 13 0.06 6.93 24.06
CA ALA A 13 -1.00 7.51 23.27
C ALA A 13 -2.29 7.53 24.08
N THR A 14 -3.12 8.55 23.90
CA THR A 14 -4.55 8.38 24.21
C THR A 14 -5.14 7.30 23.30
N SER A 15 -6.17 6.59 23.77
CA SER A 15 -6.91 5.60 22.97
C SER A 15 -7.23 6.14 21.58
N THR A 16 -7.82 7.34 21.52
CA THR A 16 -8.17 8.04 20.27
C THR A 16 -6.98 8.23 19.32
N LYS A 17 -5.79 8.58 19.84
CA LYS A 17 -4.58 8.73 19.01
C LYS A 17 -4.05 7.39 18.52
N SER A 18 -4.10 6.34 19.35
CA SER A 18 -3.72 4.98 18.92
C SER A 18 -4.59 4.50 17.77
N TRP A 19 -5.91 4.63 17.93
CA TRP A 19 -6.90 4.21 16.95
C TRP A 19 -6.82 5.02 15.65
N LEU A 20 -6.57 6.33 15.74
CA LEU A 20 -6.40 7.18 14.56
C LEU A 20 -5.23 6.72 13.68
N TRP A 21 -4.07 6.42 14.28
CA TRP A 21 -2.91 5.96 13.52
C TRP A 21 -3.11 4.54 12.98
N HIS A 22 -3.79 3.67 13.72
CA HIS A 22 -4.22 2.38 13.21
C HIS A 22 -5.06 2.53 11.93
N GLN A 23 -6.03 3.44 11.91
CA GLN A 23 -6.88 3.70 10.75
C GLN A 23 -6.13 4.34 9.57
N ARG A 24 -5.29 5.38 9.83
CA ARG A 24 -4.47 6.05 8.81
C ARG A 24 -3.50 5.11 8.11
N LEU A 25 -3.02 4.10 8.83
CA LEU A 25 -2.09 3.09 8.34
C LEU A 25 -2.80 1.84 7.82
N SER A 26 -3.99 1.98 7.24
CA SER A 26 -4.77 0.87 6.66
C SER A 26 -4.94 -0.31 7.61
N HIS A 27 -5.23 0.01 8.87
CA HIS A 27 -5.47 -0.94 9.95
C HIS A 27 -4.26 -1.85 10.26
N LEU A 28 -3.03 -1.33 10.19
CA LEU A 28 -1.83 -2.07 10.62
C LEU A 28 -1.93 -2.51 12.09
N ASN A 29 -1.32 -3.65 12.42
CA ASN A 29 -1.25 -4.12 13.81
C ASN A 29 -0.51 -3.09 14.69
N PHE A 30 -1.01 -2.88 15.91
CA PHE A 30 -0.40 -2.00 16.91
C PHE A 30 1.05 -2.35 17.21
N ASP A 31 1.43 -3.63 17.22
CA ASP A 31 2.84 -4.03 17.37
C ASP A 31 3.72 -3.51 16.23
N THR A 32 3.19 -3.54 15.00
CA THR A 32 3.91 -2.98 13.83
C THR A 32 4.05 -1.48 13.97
N ILE A 33 3.01 -0.77 14.42
CA ILE A 33 3.03 0.68 14.66
C ILE A 33 4.04 1.02 15.76
N ASN A 34 4.07 0.25 16.85
CA ASN A 34 5.05 0.40 17.92
C ASN A 34 6.48 0.17 17.43
N ASN A 35 6.70 -0.83 16.58
CA ASN A 35 8.02 -1.06 15.98
C ASN A 35 8.43 0.08 15.04
N LEU A 36 7.49 0.69 14.29
CA LEU A 36 7.78 1.86 13.47
C LEU A 36 8.25 3.05 14.34
N ALA A 37 7.54 3.32 15.43
CA ALA A 37 7.85 4.43 16.33
C ALA A 37 9.16 4.19 17.08
N LYS A 38 9.36 2.98 17.62
CA LYS A 38 10.55 2.59 18.39
C LYS A 38 11.83 2.66 17.55
N ASN A 39 11.76 2.20 16.30
CA ASN A 39 12.91 2.12 15.41
C ASN A 39 13.07 3.38 14.52
N ASP A 40 12.25 4.41 14.73
CA ASP A 40 12.30 5.69 13.99
C ASP A 40 12.25 5.49 12.46
N LEU A 41 11.44 4.53 11.97
CA LEU A 41 11.44 4.14 10.54
C LEU A 41 10.63 5.07 9.63
N VAL A 42 9.86 5.96 10.24
CA VAL A 42 9.03 6.97 9.60
C VAL A 42 9.17 8.26 10.39
N THR A 43 9.16 9.40 9.69
CA THR A 43 9.13 10.71 10.35
C THR A 43 7.68 11.11 10.61
N SER A 44 7.45 11.98 11.61
CA SER A 44 6.14 12.47 12.07
C SER A 44 5.21 11.47 12.78
N LEU A 45 5.64 10.22 13.02
CA LEU A 45 4.91 9.31 13.90
C LEU A 45 5.25 9.66 15.36
N PRO A 46 4.25 9.97 16.21
CA PRO A 46 4.51 10.25 17.61
C PRO A 46 5.22 9.10 18.35
N LYS A 47 6.20 9.44 19.19
CA LYS A 47 7.05 8.47 19.91
C LYS A 47 6.45 8.09 21.27
N PHE A 48 5.27 7.47 21.24
CA PHE A 48 4.65 6.89 22.43
C PHE A 48 4.24 5.43 22.18
N LYS A 49 3.95 4.68 23.25
CA LYS A 49 3.43 3.32 23.11
C LYS A 49 1.96 3.36 22.71
N TYR A 50 1.66 2.65 21.63
CA TYR A 50 0.33 2.44 21.07
C TYR A 50 -0.28 1.16 21.66
N HIS A 51 -1.51 1.25 22.16
CA HIS A 51 -2.17 0.14 22.83
C HIS A 51 -3.45 -0.29 22.12
N LYS A 52 -3.70 -1.60 22.10
CA LYS A 52 -4.95 -2.20 21.65
C LYS A 52 -5.83 -2.46 22.88
N GLU A 53 -6.64 -1.48 23.26
CA GLU A 53 -7.56 -1.62 24.40
C GLU A 53 -8.70 -2.61 24.10
N HIS A 54 -9.19 -2.63 22.85
CA HIS A 54 -10.28 -3.48 22.40
C HIS A 54 -10.00 -4.09 21.02
N LEU A 55 -10.78 -5.12 20.65
CA LEU A 55 -10.76 -5.66 19.28
C LEU A 55 -11.30 -4.63 18.30
N CYS A 56 -10.72 -4.55 17.10
CA CYS A 56 -11.23 -3.70 16.02
C CYS A 56 -12.25 -4.50 15.23
N PRO A 57 -13.56 -4.18 15.26
CA PRO A 57 -14.58 -4.97 14.58
C PRO A 57 -14.32 -5.10 13.08
N SER A 58 -13.87 -4.01 12.44
CA SER A 58 -13.51 -4.00 11.02
C SER A 58 -12.34 -4.94 10.71
N CYS A 59 -11.34 -5.03 11.59
CA CYS A 59 -10.23 -5.97 11.40
C CYS A 59 -10.67 -7.42 11.58
N GLU A 60 -11.51 -7.70 12.57
CA GLU A 60 -12.03 -9.06 12.78
C GLU A 60 -12.86 -9.53 11.59
N GLN A 61 -13.68 -8.64 11.02
CA GLN A 61 -14.45 -8.91 9.80
C GLN A 61 -13.58 -9.01 8.53
N GLY A 62 -12.49 -8.21 8.47
CA GLY A 62 -11.67 -8.07 7.26
C GLY A 62 -10.45 -8.99 7.17
N LYS A 63 -9.89 -9.45 8.30
CA LYS A 63 -8.54 -10.06 8.39
C LYS A 63 -8.52 -11.44 9.06
N SER A 64 -9.60 -12.22 8.98
CA SER A 64 -9.60 -13.58 9.55
C SER A 64 -8.49 -14.44 8.93
N LYS A 65 -7.67 -15.08 9.76
CA LYS A 65 -6.45 -15.78 9.33
C LYS A 65 -6.63 -17.30 9.30
N LYS A 66 -6.11 -17.94 8.24
CA LYS A 66 -5.72 -19.36 8.27
C LYS A 66 -4.29 -19.49 8.83
N ALA A 67 -3.96 -20.66 9.37
CA ALA A 67 -2.66 -20.93 9.98
C ALA A 67 -1.47 -20.66 9.02
N SER A 68 -0.37 -20.12 9.54
CA SER A 68 0.83 -19.82 8.75
C SER A 68 1.71 -21.04 8.55
N HIS A 69 2.28 -21.19 7.36
CA HIS A 69 3.33 -22.16 7.09
C HIS A 69 4.73 -21.64 7.53
N PRO A 70 5.68 -22.55 7.84
CA PRO A 70 7.02 -22.16 8.28
C PRO A 70 7.78 -21.32 7.23
N PRO A 71 8.61 -20.35 7.68
CA PRO A 71 9.42 -19.51 6.79
C PRO A 71 10.55 -20.31 6.12
N LYS A 72 10.94 -19.91 4.90
CA LYS A 72 12.05 -20.52 4.15
C LYS A 72 13.18 -19.51 3.89
N PRO A 73 14.43 -19.98 3.69
CA PRO A 73 15.50 -19.14 3.19
C PRO A 73 15.19 -18.71 1.75
N VAL A 74 15.03 -17.41 1.53
CA VAL A 74 14.91 -16.81 0.21
C VAL A 74 16.31 -16.44 -0.28
N LEU A 75 16.65 -16.80 -1.52
CA LEU A 75 17.89 -16.40 -2.17
C LEU A 75 17.92 -14.87 -2.26
N ILE A 76 18.96 -14.26 -1.68
CA ILE A 76 19.06 -12.80 -1.57
C ILE A 76 20.03 -12.32 -2.63
N SER A 77 19.58 -11.39 -3.46
CA SER A 77 20.49 -10.43 -4.04
C SER A 77 20.40 -9.12 -3.27
N LYS A 78 21.56 -8.49 -3.06
CA LYS A 78 21.67 -7.14 -2.49
C LYS A 78 21.30 -6.05 -3.52
N GLN A 79 21.20 -6.40 -4.79
CA GLN A 79 20.93 -5.47 -5.87
C GLN A 79 19.42 -5.23 -6.03
N ARG A 80 19.03 -3.95 -6.03
CA ARG A 80 17.65 -3.53 -6.33
C ARG A 80 17.26 -4.00 -7.73
N LEU A 81 16.01 -4.44 -7.88
CA LEU A 81 15.43 -4.89 -9.16
C LEU A 81 16.16 -6.05 -9.87
N LEU A 82 17.12 -6.75 -9.22
CA LEU A 82 17.66 -7.99 -9.80
C LEU A 82 16.52 -8.98 -10.11
N LEU A 83 15.59 -9.11 -9.16
CA LEU A 83 14.47 -10.02 -9.27
C LEU A 83 13.16 -9.30 -8.96
N LEU A 84 12.28 -9.24 -9.95
CA LEU A 84 10.90 -8.78 -9.81
C LEU A 84 9.98 -10.00 -9.83
N HIS A 85 9.21 -10.19 -8.76
CA HIS A 85 8.12 -11.16 -8.77
C HIS A 85 6.82 -10.47 -9.20
N MET A 86 6.11 -11.05 -10.16
CA MET A 86 4.86 -10.54 -10.70
C MET A 86 3.78 -11.63 -10.64
N ASP A 87 2.56 -11.23 -10.33
CA ASP A 87 1.38 -12.09 -10.24
C ASP A 87 0.17 -11.22 -10.54
N LEU A 88 -0.77 -11.71 -11.33
CA LEU A 88 -2.06 -11.04 -11.46
C LEU A 88 -2.94 -11.47 -10.30
N CYS A 89 -3.56 -10.50 -9.62
CA CYS A 89 -4.53 -10.83 -8.59
C CYS A 89 -5.73 -11.50 -9.27
N GLY A 90 -6.04 -12.74 -8.87
CA GLY A 90 -7.08 -13.58 -9.46
C GLY A 90 -8.46 -12.92 -9.55
N PRO A 91 -9.43 -13.55 -10.26
CA PRO A 91 -10.60 -12.87 -10.81
C PRO A 91 -11.37 -12.11 -9.74
N MET A 92 -11.25 -10.79 -9.78
CA MET A 92 -12.17 -9.93 -9.07
C MET A 92 -13.51 -9.99 -9.79
N ARG A 93 -14.62 -9.94 -9.06
CA ARG A 93 -15.98 -10.01 -9.65
C ARG A 93 -16.27 -8.87 -10.65
N VAL A 94 -15.36 -7.90 -10.76
CA VAL A 94 -15.34 -6.84 -11.76
C VAL A 94 -14.29 -7.21 -12.81
N LYS A 95 -14.70 -7.34 -14.08
CA LYS A 95 -13.80 -7.65 -15.21
C LYS A 95 -12.68 -6.60 -15.28
N SER A 96 -11.42 -7.02 -15.21
CA SER A 96 -10.34 -6.28 -15.87
C SER A 96 -10.52 -6.43 -17.38
N ILE A 97 -10.27 -5.37 -18.14
CA ILE A 97 -10.35 -5.38 -19.60
C ILE A 97 -9.32 -6.39 -20.11
N ASN A 98 -9.79 -7.47 -20.75
CA ASN A 98 -9.00 -8.67 -21.03
C ASN A 98 -8.00 -8.55 -22.19
N ASP A 99 -7.75 -7.35 -22.74
CA ASP A 99 -6.84 -7.16 -23.89
C ASP A 99 -5.72 -6.12 -23.65
N GLU A 100 -5.65 -5.45 -22.49
CA GLU A 100 -4.69 -4.38 -22.22
C GLU A 100 -3.51 -4.78 -21.30
N ALA A 101 -3.57 -5.96 -20.68
CA ALA A 101 -2.60 -6.37 -19.66
C ALA A 101 -1.12 -6.36 -20.14
N PRO A 102 -0.78 -6.81 -21.36
CA PRO A 102 0.60 -6.77 -21.84
C PRO A 102 1.17 -5.35 -21.97
N GLU A 103 0.38 -4.40 -22.48
CA GLU A 103 0.82 -3.01 -22.67
C GLU A 103 0.95 -2.27 -21.33
N GLU A 104 0.06 -2.55 -20.38
CA GLU A 104 0.17 -2.06 -19.01
C GLU A 104 1.44 -2.61 -18.32
N ILE A 105 1.76 -3.89 -18.50
CA ILE A 105 3.00 -4.49 -17.98
C ILE A 105 4.24 -3.80 -18.58
N LYS A 106 4.29 -3.62 -19.90
CA LYS A 106 5.41 -2.90 -20.55
C LYS A 106 5.56 -1.48 -20.01
N THR A 107 4.45 -0.76 -19.90
CA THR A 107 4.43 0.62 -19.39
C THR A 107 4.90 0.67 -17.95
N PHE A 108 4.46 -0.28 -17.11
CA PHE A 108 4.91 -0.42 -15.73
C PHE A 108 6.41 -0.68 -15.65
N LEU A 109 6.94 -1.63 -16.42
CA LEU A 109 8.37 -1.98 -16.42
C LEU A 109 9.26 -0.80 -16.84
N LYS A 110 8.84 -0.06 -17.87
CA LYS A 110 9.52 1.19 -18.27
C LYS A 110 9.49 2.22 -17.14
N LYS A 111 8.33 2.46 -16.54
CA LYS A 111 8.17 3.43 -15.44
C LYS A 111 9.04 3.07 -14.24
N ILE A 112 9.06 1.82 -13.77
CA ILE A 112 9.87 1.45 -12.60
C ILE A 112 11.37 1.53 -12.89
N THR A 113 11.78 1.20 -14.11
CA THR A 113 13.19 1.28 -14.53
C THR A 113 13.68 2.72 -14.46
N VAL A 114 12.89 3.66 -15.00
CA VAL A 114 13.19 5.10 -14.96
C VAL A 114 13.11 5.64 -13.53
N LEU A 115 12.03 5.33 -12.80
CA LEU A 115 11.80 5.87 -11.45
C LEU A 115 12.86 5.43 -10.44
N LEU A 116 13.41 4.23 -10.58
CA LEU A 116 14.35 3.65 -9.63
C LEU A 116 15.79 3.66 -10.11
N GLU A 117 16.05 4.22 -11.30
CA GLU A 117 17.36 4.27 -11.96
C GLU A 117 18.08 2.91 -11.94
N ALA A 118 17.29 1.83 -12.12
CA ALA A 118 17.78 0.46 -12.03
C ALA A 118 17.02 -0.43 -13.02
N LEU A 119 17.74 -1.27 -13.74
CA LEU A 119 17.16 -2.21 -14.70
C LEU A 119 16.59 -3.43 -13.98
N VAL A 120 15.42 -3.89 -14.44
CA VAL A 120 14.88 -5.19 -14.06
C VAL A 120 15.66 -6.25 -14.80
N ILE A 121 16.31 -7.18 -14.08
CA ILE A 121 17.14 -8.21 -14.72
C ILE A 121 16.36 -9.51 -14.89
N ILE A 122 15.64 -9.94 -13.85
CA ILE A 122 14.86 -11.19 -13.85
C ILE A 122 13.42 -10.88 -13.47
N ILE A 123 12.48 -11.33 -14.30
CA ILE A 123 11.05 -11.35 -13.97
C ILE A 123 10.64 -12.78 -13.67
N ARG A 124 10.04 -13.00 -12.50
CA ARG A 124 9.40 -14.26 -12.13
C ARG A 124 7.89 -14.11 -12.11
N THR A 125 7.20 -14.87 -12.95
CA THR A 125 5.74 -14.96 -12.96
C THR A 125 5.29 -16.37 -12.63
N ASP A 126 4.03 -16.51 -12.27
CA ASP A 126 3.38 -17.80 -12.32
C ASP A 126 3.27 -18.32 -13.76
N ASN A 127 2.73 -19.52 -13.92
CA ASN A 127 2.57 -20.17 -15.22
C ASN A 127 1.26 -19.73 -15.92
N GLY A 128 0.70 -18.58 -15.51
CA GLY A 128 -0.52 -17.99 -16.04
C GLY A 128 -0.43 -17.74 -17.54
N ILE A 129 -1.56 -17.84 -18.23
CA ILE A 129 -1.64 -17.69 -19.69
C ILE A 129 -1.37 -16.25 -20.13
N GLU A 130 -1.71 -15.28 -19.27
CA GLU A 130 -1.46 -13.84 -19.45
C GLU A 130 0.03 -13.50 -19.65
N PHE A 131 0.93 -14.25 -19.01
CA PHE A 131 2.37 -14.04 -19.06
C PHE A 131 3.04 -14.89 -20.15
N LYS A 132 2.30 -15.82 -20.78
CA LYS A 132 2.74 -16.60 -21.94
C LYS A 132 2.37 -15.93 -23.26
N ASN A 133 2.45 -14.60 -23.31
CA ASN A 133 2.19 -13.85 -24.51
C ASN A 133 3.49 -13.67 -25.32
N GLN A 134 3.47 -14.03 -26.60
CA GLN A 134 4.59 -13.85 -27.53
C GLN A 134 5.08 -12.39 -27.56
N MET A 135 4.17 -11.43 -27.48
CA MET A 135 4.48 -10.00 -27.48
C MET A 135 5.23 -9.55 -26.21
N LEU A 136 4.96 -10.16 -25.05
CA LEU A 136 5.73 -9.89 -23.82
C LEU A 136 7.12 -10.53 -23.89
N LYS A 137 7.21 -11.73 -24.46
CA LYS A 137 8.48 -12.43 -24.66
C LYS A 137 9.43 -11.62 -25.54
N GLU A 138 8.95 -11.17 -26.71
CA GLU A 138 9.73 -10.31 -27.62
C GLU A 138 10.17 -9.01 -26.95
N TYR A 139 9.29 -8.40 -26.15
CA TYR A 139 9.65 -7.22 -25.38
C TYR A 139 10.76 -7.51 -24.34
N PHE A 140 10.63 -8.58 -23.56
CA PHE A 140 11.65 -8.97 -22.58
C PHE A 140 12.99 -9.24 -23.24
N ASP A 141 13.00 -9.96 -24.36
CA ASP A 141 14.21 -10.24 -25.13
C ASP A 141 14.84 -8.94 -25.67
N SER A 142 14.03 -7.98 -26.17
CA SER A 142 14.53 -6.69 -26.68
C SER A 142 15.16 -5.79 -25.60
N VAL A 143 14.70 -5.89 -24.35
CA VAL A 143 15.19 -5.08 -23.22
C VAL A 143 16.26 -5.83 -22.41
N GLY A 144 16.48 -7.12 -22.68
CA GLY A 144 17.44 -7.97 -21.98
C GLY A 144 16.93 -8.49 -20.62
N ILE A 145 15.62 -8.63 -20.45
CA ILE A 145 14.98 -9.15 -19.23
C ILE A 145 14.89 -10.67 -19.31
N CYS A 146 15.42 -11.38 -18.32
CA CYS A 146 15.25 -12.82 -18.21
C CYS A 146 13.90 -13.17 -17.57
N HIS A 147 12.99 -13.77 -18.34
CA HIS A 147 11.72 -14.28 -17.83
C HIS A 147 11.84 -15.72 -17.30
N GLN A 148 11.39 -15.94 -16.06
CA GLN A 148 11.37 -17.23 -15.39
C GLN A 148 9.92 -17.55 -14.97
N ALA A 149 9.31 -18.55 -15.61
CA ALA A 149 8.00 -19.05 -15.19
C ALA A 149 8.16 -20.07 -14.05
N PHE A 150 7.30 -19.99 -13.02
CA PHE A 150 7.24 -21.03 -11.99
C PHE A 150 6.75 -22.35 -12.58
N SER A 151 7.33 -23.47 -12.11
CA SER A 151 6.79 -24.78 -12.46
C SER A 151 5.45 -25.00 -11.75
N VAL A 152 4.50 -25.64 -12.44
CA VAL A 152 3.17 -26.00 -11.89
C VAL A 152 3.29 -26.80 -10.59
N ARG A 153 4.40 -27.51 -10.40
CA ARG A 153 4.68 -28.35 -9.22
C ARG A 153 5.36 -27.61 -8.07
N ALA A 154 5.68 -26.32 -8.21
CA ALA A 154 6.31 -25.49 -7.17
C ALA A 154 5.49 -24.24 -6.78
N PRO A 155 4.19 -24.38 -6.42
CA PRO A 155 3.35 -23.26 -5.98
C PRO A 155 3.92 -22.53 -4.76
N GLN A 156 4.87 -23.16 -4.05
CA GLN A 156 5.55 -22.59 -2.90
C GLN A 156 6.45 -21.38 -3.24
N GLN A 157 6.89 -21.24 -4.49
CA GLN A 157 7.75 -20.13 -4.92
C GLN A 157 6.95 -18.86 -5.27
N ASN A 158 5.68 -18.98 -5.68
CA ASN A 158 4.78 -17.83 -5.89
C ASN A 158 4.21 -17.26 -4.58
N ARG A 159 4.40 -17.96 -3.45
CA ARG A 159 3.87 -17.56 -2.14
C ARG A 159 4.23 -16.16 -1.69
N VAL A 160 5.33 -15.57 -2.18
CA VAL A 160 5.71 -14.20 -1.78
C VAL A 160 4.70 -13.20 -2.30
N VAL A 161 4.32 -13.29 -3.57
CA VAL A 161 3.35 -12.36 -4.19
C VAL A 161 1.94 -12.69 -3.74
N GLU A 162 1.57 -13.96 -3.68
CA GLU A 162 0.25 -14.39 -3.19
C GLU A 162 -0.05 -13.86 -1.79
N ARG A 163 0.91 -13.99 -0.85
CA ARG A 163 0.76 -13.44 0.51
C ARG A 163 0.66 -11.92 0.49
N ARG A 164 1.37 -11.26 -0.41
CA ARG A 164 1.33 -9.80 -0.53
C ARG A 164 -0.03 -9.34 -1.04
N ASN A 165 -0.54 -9.98 -2.08
CA ASN A 165 -1.88 -9.75 -2.64
C ASN A 165 -2.96 -9.97 -1.58
N GLN A 166 -2.89 -11.09 -0.85
CA GLN A 166 -3.82 -11.36 0.27
C GLN A 166 -3.78 -10.24 1.32
N THR A 167 -2.58 -9.80 1.73
CA THR A 167 -2.42 -8.73 2.73
C THR A 167 -3.03 -7.40 2.28
N LEU A 168 -2.91 -7.08 0.98
CA LEU A 168 -3.50 -5.87 0.39
C LEU A 168 -5.03 -5.97 0.33
N VAL A 169 -5.57 -7.11 -0.11
CA VAL A 169 -7.01 -7.36 -0.19
C VAL A 169 -7.65 -7.31 1.19
N GLU A 170 -7.05 -7.94 2.20
CA GLU A 170 -7.53 -7.91 3.59
C GLU A 170 -7.53 -6.48 4.16
N ALA A 171 -6.49 -5.69 3.89
CA ALA A 171 -6.44 -4.30 4.32
C ALA A 171 -7.48 -3.43 3.60
N ALA A 172 -7.64 -3.58 2.29
CA ALA A 172 -8.65 -2.89 1.50
C ALA A 172 -10.07 -3.22 1.99
N ARG A 173 -10.35 -4.51 2.19
CA ARG A 173 -11.62 -4.99 2.76
C ARG A 173 -11.89 -4.37 4.14
N THR A 174 -10.88 -4.32 5.00
CA THR A 174 -10.99 -3.71 6.33
C THR A 174 -11.33 -2.22 6.23
N MET A 175 -10.67 -1.48 5.34
CA MET A 175 -10.94 -0.06 5.12
C MET A 175 -12.35 0.19 4.61
N LEU A 176 -12.82 -0.61 3.64
CA LEU A 176 -14.19 -0.52 3.12
C LEU A 176 -15.24 -0.78 4.21
N PHE A 177 -15.05 -1.82 5.03
CA PHE A 177 -15.94 -2.09 6.15
C PHE A 177 -15.93 -0.99 7.20
N PHE A 178 -14.75 -0.46 7.53
CA PHE A 178 -14.60 0.61 8.49
C PHE A 178 -15.32 1.89 8.04
N SER A 179 -15.14 2.29 6.78
CA SER A 179 -15.75 3.50 6.24
C SER A 179 -17.20 3.33 5.78
N ARG A 180 -17.74 2.11 5.81
CA ARG A 180 -19.03 1.75 5.18
C ARG A 180 -19.09 2.15 3.70
N ALA A 181 -17.95 2.12 3.02
CA ALA A 181 -17.85 2.49 1.61
C ALA A 181 -18.42 1.40 0.70
N LEU A 182 -18.98 1.83 -0.43
CA LEU A 182 -19.53 0.93 -1.43
C LEU A 182 -18.42 0.11 -2.10
N LEU A 183 -18.73 -1.15 -2.44
CA LEU A 183 -17.76 -2.11 -2.96
C LEU A 183 -17.11 -1.65 -4.28
N PHE A 184 -17.76 -0.80 -5.08
CA PHE A 184 -17.18 -0.29 -6.33
C PHE A 184 -15.88 0.53 -6.09
N LEU A 185 -15.65 1.04 -4.88
CA LEU A 185 -14.42 1.73 -4.47
C LEU A 185 -13.26 0.76 -4.13
N TRP A 186 -13.40 -0.53 -4.40
CA TRP A 186 -12.39 -1.54 -4.05
C TRP A 186 -11.00 -1.23 -4.63
N ALA A 187 -10.94 -0.70 -5.86
CA ALA A 187 -9.67 -0.39 -6.52
C ALA A 187 -8.93 0.74 -5.79
N GLU A 188 -9.67 1.77 -5.38
CA GLU A 188 -9.14 2.89 -4.58
C GLU A 188 -8.69 2.43 -3.19
N ALA A 189 -9.42 1.51 -2.57
CA ALA A 189 -9.04 0.91 -1.31
C ALA A 189 -7.76 0.08 -1.44
N ILE A 190 -7.59 -0.71 -2.51
CA ILE A 190 -6.35 -1.46 -2.76
C ILE A 190 -5.18 -0.51 -3.04
N ALA A 191 -5.37 0.51 -3.87
CA ALA A 191 -4.34 1.51 -4.16
C ALA A 191 -3.89 2.22 -2.87
N THR A 192 -4.84 2.62 -2.03
CA THR A 192 -4.57 3.22 -0.71
C THR A 192 -3.82 2.27 0.21
N ALA A 193 -4.22 0.99 0.28
CA ALA A 193 -3.54 -0.03 1.09
C ALA A 193 -2.10 -0.24 0.60
N CYS A 194 -1.88 -0.32 -0.70
CA CYS A 194 -0.56 -0.45 -1.30
C CYS A 194 0.30 0.77 -0.94
N TYR A 195 -0.26 1.97 -1.11
CA TYR A 195 0.41 3.23 -0.81
C TYR A 195 0.87 3.32 0.64
N THR A 196 -0.02 3.07 1.60
CA THR A 196 0.28 3.17 3.04
C THR A 196 1.23 2.07 3.47
N GLN A 197 1.00 0.82 3.06
CA GLN A 197 1.80 -0.32 3.49
C GLN A 197 3.23 -0.29 2.96
N ASN A 198 3.45 0.17 1.74
CA ASN A 198 4.82 0.34 1.20
C ASN A 198 5.64 1.35 2.02
N ARG A 199 4.97 2.21 2.80
CA ARG A 199 5.57 3.25 3.64
C ARG A 199 5.60 2.90 5.13
N SER A 200 5.00 1.78 5.55
CA SER A 200 4.76 1.47 6.96
C SER A 200 4.96 0.01 7.36
N ILE A 201 5.03 -0.93 6.42
CA ILE A 201 5.42 -2.31 6.76
C ILE A 201 6.92 -2.35 6.99
N ILE A 202 7.33 -3.08 8.02
CA ILE A 202 8.74 -3.25 8.36
C ILE A 202 9.25 -4.53 7.71
N HIS A 203 10.24 -4.40 6.85
CA HIS A 203 10.99 -5.55 6.36
C HIS A 203 11.90 -6.06 7.49
N ARG A 204 11.45 -7.09 8.22
CA ARG A 204 12.09 -7.60 9.45
C ARG A 204 13.60 -7.78 9.36
N ARG A 205 14.11 -8.23 8.21
CA ARG A 205 15.55 -8.49 8.01
C ARG A 205 16.41 -7.23 7.94
N PHE A 206 15.90 -6.17 7.31
CA PHE A 206 16.65 -4.93 7.11
C PHE A 206 16.27 -3.87 8.13
N ASN A 207 15.19 -4.12 8.89
CA ASN A 207 14.58 -3.17 9.81
C ASN A 207 14.32 -1.81 9.13
N LYS A 208 13.77 -1.84 7.92
CA LYS A 208 13.46 -0.67 7.10
C LYS A 208 12.12 -0.84 6.42
N THR A 209 11.50 0.27 6.02
CA THR A 209 10.29 0.22 5.18
C THR A 209 10.65 -0.09 3.73
N PRO A 210 9.75 -0.70 2.93
CA PRO A 210 9.98 -0.88 1.49
C PRO A 210 10.35 0.43 0.78
N TYR A 211 9.68 1.53 1.14
CA TYR A 211 9.98 2.86 0.61
C TYR A 211 11.42 3.29 0.91
N GLU A 212 11.89 3.13 2.16
CA GLU A 212 13.28 3.46 2.52
C GLU A 212 14.29 2.56 1.80
N LEU A 213 13.99 1.27 1.64
CA LEU A 213 14.86 0.34 0.92
C LEU A 213 15.03 0.71 -0.55
N ILE A 214 13.99 1.26 -1.17
CA ILE A 214 13.97 1.64 -2.58
C ILE A 214 14.51 3.07 -2.79
N CYS A 215 14.02 4.05 -2.04
CA CYS A 215 14.34 5.47 -2.24
C CYS A 215 15.52 5.96 -1.37
N GLY A 216 15.99 5.16 -0.41
CA GLY A 216 17.10 5.52 0.48
C GLY A 216 16.76 6.59 1.53
N LYS A 217 15.52 7.10 1.58
CA LYS A 217 15.07 8.15 2.50
C LYS A 217 13.89 7.67 3.34
N LYS A 218 13.88 8.06 4.62
CA LYS A 218 12.71 7.93 5.48
C LYS A 218 11.61 8.87 4.99
N LEU A 219 10.37 8.42 5.08
CA LEU A 219 9.22 9.22 4.64
C LEU A 219 8.53 9.90 5.83
N ASN A 220 8.02 11.10 5.60
CA ASN A 220 7.07 11.76 6.50
C ASN A 220 5.66 11.21 6.27
N ILE A 221 5.00 10.72 7.31
CA ILE A 221 3.66 10.11 7.19
C ILE A 221 2.53 10.99 7.76
N SER A 222 2.78 12.27 8.02
CA SER A 222 1.79 13.20 8.59
C SER A 222 0.61 13.44 7.67
N PHE A 223 0.85 13.31 6.35
CA PHE A 223 -0.12 13.54 5.30
C PHE A 223 -1.09 12.39 5.08
N LEU A 224 -0.94 11.26 5.81
CA LEU A 224 -1.82 10.11 5.67
C LEU A 224 -3.18 10.38 6.31
N HIS A 225 -4.25 10.13 5.55
CA HIS A 225 -5.63 10.25 6.01
C HIS A 225 -6.30 8.88 6.09
N VAL A 226 -7.34 8.81 6.93
CA VAL A 226 -8.17 7.61 7.08
C VAL A 226 -9.01 7.44 5.82
N PHE A 227 -8.96 6.26 5.20
CA PHE A 227 -9.81 5.94 4.05
C PHE A 227 -11.29 6.11 4.41
N GLY A 228 -12.03 6.80 3.55
CA GLY A 228 -13.43 7.18 3.73
C GLY A 228 -13.67 8.27 4.76
N ALA A 229 -12.64 9.01 5.19
CA ALA A 229 -12.81 10.18 6.03
C ALA A 229 -13.59 11.28 5.29
N LEU A 230 -14.50 11.93 6.01
CA LEU A 230 -15.21 13.11 5.52
C LEU A 230 -14.20 14.23 5.23
N CYS A 231 -14.34 14.87 4.08
CA CYS A 231 -13.54 16.01 3.67
C CYS A 231 -14.40 17.02 2.92
N TYR A 232 -13.90 18.26 2.88
CA TYR A 232 -14.60 19.39 2.28
C TYR A 232 -13.73 20.01 1.19
N PRO A 233 -13.67 19.40 -0.02
CA PRO A 233 -13.00 20.03 -1.14
C PRO A 233 -13.62 21.41 -1.39
N LYS A 234 -12.76 22.37 -1.72
CA LYS A 234 -13.23 23.71 -2.07
C LYS A 234 -14.09 23.60 -3.33
N ASN A 235 -15.26 24.22 -3.29
CA ASN A 235 -16.11 24.34 -4.46
C ASN A 235 -15.56 25.52 -5.29
N ASP A 236 -15.15 25.24 -6.52
CA ASP A 236 -14.61 26.24 -7.45
C ASP A 236 -15.66 26.72 -8.47
N SER A 237 -16.95 26.41 -8.25
CA SER A 237 -18.03 26.93 -9.11
C SER A 237 -18.15 28.45 -9.02
N GLU A 238 -18.38 29.09 -10.17
CA GLU A 238 -18.49 30.55 -10.27
C GLU A 238 -19.79 31.09 -9.61
N ASP A 239 -20.76 30.21 -9.33
CA ASP A 239 -22.09 30.54 -8.79
C ASP A 239 -22.21 30.55 -7.25
N ILE A 240 -21.09 30.67 -6.52
CA ILE A 240 -21.11 30.75 -5.06
C ILE A 240 -21.68 32.11 -4.63
N ARG A 241 -23.01 32.16 -4.43
CA ARG A 241 -23.70 33.28 -3.79
C ARG A 241 -23.04 33.58 -2.43
N LYS A 242 -23.09 34.84 -1.97
CA LYS A 242 -22.38 35.33 -0.76
C LYS A 242 -22.57 34.50 0.53
N LEU A 243 -23.63 33.70 0.64
CA LEU A 243 -23.96 32.83 1.79
C LEU A 243 -23.96 31.32 1.45
N GLY A 244 -23.55 30.92 0.24
CA GLY A 244 -23.48 29.52 -0.17
C GLY A 244 -22.33 28.75 0.49
N ALA A 245 -22.48 27.43 0.59
CA ALA A 245 -21.39 26.56 1.04
C ALA A 245 -20.18 26.72 0.12
N LYS A 246 -19.00 26.97 0.71
CA LYS A 246 -17.73 27.16 -0.03
C LYS A 246 -17.01 25.85 -0.33
N GLY A 247 -17.55 24.73 0.11
CA GLY A 247 -16.96 23.41 -0.09
C GLY A 247 -18.05 22.36 -0.18
N ASP A 248 -17.80 21.39 -1.04
CA ASP A 248 -18.69 20.24 -1.21
C ASP A 248 -18.37 19.19 -0.14
N ILE A 249 -19.32 18.29 0.11
CA ILE A 249 -19.08 17.15 0.99
C ILE A 249 -18.48 16.03 0.15
N GLY A 250 -17.35 15.48 0.60
CA GLY A 250 -16.71 14.36 -0.06
C GLY A 250 -16.09 13.38 0.91
N PHE A 251 -15.73 12.20 0.40
CA PHE A 251 -15.05 11.15 1.12
C PHE A 251 -13.64 10.94 0.55
N PHE A 252 -12.64 10.92 1.42
CA PHE A 252 -11.27 10.62 1.04
C PHE A 252 -11.17 9.17 0.55
N ILE A 253 -10.77 8.96 -0.70
CA ILE A 253 -10.66 7.62 -1.31
C ILE A 253 -9.22 7.23 -1.66
N GLY A 254 -8.25 8.14 -1.57
CA GLY A 254 -6.85 7.77 -1.76
C GLY A 254 -5.94 8.90 -2.20
N TYR A 255 -4.80 8.52 -2.76
CA TYR A 255 -3.73 9.43 -3.19
C TYR A 255 -3.63 9.43 -4.70
N SER A 256 -3.44 10.60 -5.30
CA SER A 256 -3.23 10.72 -6.75
C SER A 256 -1.86 10.17 -7.14
N VAL A 257 -1.79 9.55 -8.32
CA VAL A 257 -0.54 9.02 -8.90
C VAL A 257 0.20 10.12 -9.67
N THR A 258 -0.53 11.07 -10.23
CA THR A 258 -0.01 12.10 -11.14
C THR A 258 0.27 13.42 -10.44
N PHE A 259 -0.51 13.75 -9.40
CA PHE A 259 -0.41 15.02 -8.70
C PHE A 259 -0.14 14.81 -7.22
N TYR A 260 0.45 15.81 -6.56
CA TYR A 260 0.51 15.87 -5.11
C TYR A 260 -0.87 16.29 -4.55
N ALA A 261 -1.85 15.39 -4.70
CA ALA A 261 -3.25 15.63 -4.40
C ALA A 261 -3.92 14.39 -3.82
N TYR A 262 -5.00 14.64 -3.08
CA TYR A 262 -5.89 13.60 -2.58
C TYR A 262 -7.01 13.31 -3.58
N ARG A 263 -7.45 12.07 -3.62
CA ARG A 263 -8.64 11.66 -4.37
C ARG A 263 -9.84 11.68 -3.44
N VAL A 264 -10.90 12.32 -3.90
CA VAL A 264 -12.14 12.52 -3.16
C VAL A 264 -13.31 12.01 -4.00
N TYR A 265 -14.26 11.33 -3.34
CA TYR A 265 -15.52 10.91 -3.92
C TYR A 265 -16.65 11.80 -3.36
N ASN A 266 -17.33 12.53 -4.24
CA ASN A 266 -18.49 13.37 -3.91
C ASN A 266 -19.77 12.68 -4.41
#